data_AF-D6K9H4-F1
#
_entry.id   AF-D6K9H4-F1
#
_cell.length_a   1.000
_cell.length_b   1.000
_cell.length_c   1.000
_cell.angle_alpha   90.00
_cell.angle_beta   90.00
_cell.angle_gamma   90.00
#
_symmetry.space_group_name_H-M   'P 1'
#
loop_
_entity.id
_entity.type
_entity.pdbx_description
1 polymer ?
#
loop_
_entity_poly.entity_id
_entity_poly.type
_entity_poly.pdbx_seq_one_letter_code
_entity_poly.pdbx_strand_id
1 'polypeptide(L)'
;MAQAGGVRGVDTTGTGRSTVTAADWRLSDEVPERVAASCLYDSAGWLRAWEDIGIEKRSRHAYVHTDPEHPDGASVLPLYAVHECPFWDGYERQVDLVGRFGNPVIFAGSPYSMYGKRGHVPAALVRGAHATAMEWIASGPAELLVVPNLTEEGVADWLETAGPPVGRILLERTYSCDLDLDAGFDQHMFRVTNKIRRDVQRRLRRADERGLTIRMVEGPEAHALVPAAYPLTVDTSDKNDWPALFDEDALHGMLRVPGAMMVAAEVDGRLVGAFFAFRRGSGG
;
A
#
# COMPACT_ATOMS: atom_id res chain seq x y z
N MET A 1 34.23 7.53 60.96
CA MET A 1 33.34 6.68 60.15
C MET A 1 33.17 7.33 58.78
N ALA A 2 34.11 7.05 57.88
CA ALA A 2 34.04 7.48 56.49
C ALA A 2 33.31 6.40 55.67
N GLN A 3 32.35 6.79 54.85
CA GLN A 3 31.90 5.98 53.72
C GLN A 3 32.22 6.73 52.43
N ALA A 4 33.07 6.08 51.64
CA ALA A 4 33.39 6.38 50.27
C ALA A 4 32.86 5.23 49.39
N GLY A 5 32.54 5.56 48.13
CA GLY A 5 32.39 4.60 47.04
C GLY A 5 30.92 4.21 46.79
N GLY A 6 30.40 4.24 45.57
CA GLY A 6 31.04 4.48 44.28
C GLY A 6 29.97 4.41 43.19
N VAL A 7 30.17 5.22 42.16
CA VAL A 7 29.42 5.20 40.91
C VAL A 7 29.67 3.85 40.22
N ARG A 8 28.59 3.11 39.93
CA ARG A 8 28.52 2.06 38.90
C ARG A 8 27.33 2.45 38.03
N GLY A 9 27.52 2.97 36.83
CA GLY A 9 28.06 2.23 35.69
C GLY A 9 26.86 1.72 34.91
N VAL A 10 26.31 2.55 34.02
CA VAL A 10 25.27 2.15 33.06
C VAL A 10 25.95 1.27 32.03
N ASP A 11 25.76 -0.04 32.18
CA ASP A 11 26.26 -1.02 31.22
C ASP A 11 25.42 -0.90 29.95
N THR A 12 26.02 -0.28 28.93
CA THR A 12 25.40 0.05 27.64
C THR A 12 25.80 -1.02 26.63
N THR A 13 25.33 -2.26 26.81
CA THR A 13 25.39 -3.29 25.77
C THR A 13 24.23 -4.26 25.94
N GLY A 14 23.14 -3.96 25.25
CA GLY A 14 21.99 -4.85 25.12
C GLY A 14 21.17 -4.43 23.92
N THR A 15 21.46 -5.02 22.76
CA THR A 15 20.59 -5.00 21.58
C THR A 15 19.31 -5.78 21.89
N GLY A 16 18.46 -5.19 22.73
CA GLY A 16 17.12 -5.68 23.03
C GLY A 16 16.11 -4.97 22.14
N ARG A 17 15.30 -5.75 21.40
CA ARG A 17 14.06 -5.30 20.75
C ARG A 17 13.27 -4.42 21.72
N SER A 18 13.23 -3.12 21.47
CA SER A 18 12.43 -2.17 22.26
C SER A 18 10.97 -2.28 21.81
N THR A 19 10.20 -3.13 22.49
CA THR A 19 8.73 -3.11 22.41
C THR A 19 8.26 -1.89 23.19
N VAL A 20 8.02 -0.77 22.51
CA VAL A 20 7.31 0.35 23.12
C VAL A 20 5.85 -0.09 23.25
N THR A 21 5.43 -0.37 24.48
CA THR A 21 4.03 -0.71 24.80
C THR A 21 3.39 0.50 25.44
N ALA A 22 2.54 1.21 24.71
CA ALA A 22 1.45 1.92 25.36
C ALA A 22 0.35 0.90 25.71
N ALA A 23 -0.54 1.23 26.63
CA ALA A 23 -1.53 0.25 27.13
C ALA A 23 -2.49 -0.30 26.05
N ASP A 24 -2.52 0.32 24.87
CA ASP A 24 -3.50 0.14 23.80
C ASP A 24 -2.90 -0.23 22.44
N TRP A 25 -1.58 -0.13 22.24
CA TRP A 25 -0.90 -0.55 21.01
C TRP A 25 0.50 -1.10 21.29
N ARG A 26 1.00 -1.91 20.35
CA ARG A 26 2.32 -2.53 20.39
C ARG A 26 3.07 -2.30 19.08
N LEU A 27 4.39 -2.37 19.17
CA LEU A 27 5.30 -2.35 18.03
C LEU A 27 5.89 -3.75 17.80
N SER A 28 5.92 -4.19 16.55
CA SER A 28 6.63 -5.41 16.15
C SER A 28 7.47 -5.17 14.89
N ASP A 29 8.60 -5.88 14.77
CA ASP A 29 9.43 -5.89 13.55
C ASP A 29 8.87 -6.85 12.49
N GLU A 30 7.97 -7.74 12.89
CA GLU A 30 7.38 -8.81 12.08
C GLU A 30 5.87 -8.61 11.98
N VAL A 31 5.28 -9.06 10.86
CA VAL A 31 3.83 -9.01 10.64
C VAL A 31 3.09 -9.79 11.75
N PRO A 32 2.13 -9.18 12.46
CA PRO A 32 1.36 -9.89 13.49
C PRO A 32 0.70 -11.18 12.96
N GLU A 33 0.61 -12.20 13.80
CA GLU A 33 0.03 -13.50 13.42
C GLU A 33 -1.43 -13.38 12.96
N ARG A 34 -2.20 -12.52 13.64
CA ARG A 34 -3.60 -12.23 13.36
C ARG A 34 -3.74 -10.78 12.95
N VAL A 35 -4.42 -10.57 11.83
CA VAL A 35 -4.69 -9.24 11.29
C VAL A 35 -6.12 -9.15 10.77
N ALA A 36 -6.92 -8.31 11.42
CA ALA A 36 -8.19 -7.81 10.91
C ALA A 36 -7.91 -6.59 10.03
N ALA A 37 -7.55 -6.86 8.78
CA ALA A 37 -7.12 -5.82 7.86
C ALA A 37 -8.28 -4.88 7.49
N SER A 38 -8.03 -3.58 7.38
CA SER A 38 -9.04 -2.60 6.91
C SER A 38 -9.11 -2.55 5.37
N CYS A 39 -7.96 -2.63 4.70
CA CYS A 39 -7.82 -2.65 3.24
C CYS A 39 -6.78 -3.69 2.79
N LEU A 40 -6.72 -3.99 1.47
CA LEU A 40 -5.79 -4.98 0.89
C LEU A 40 -4.37 -4.85 1.45
N TYR A 41 -3.87 -3.61 1.51
CA TYR A 41 -2.53 -3.26 1.92
C TYR A 41 -2.22 -3.52 3.40
N ASP A 42 -3.26 -3.74 4.22
CA ASP A 42 -3.11 -4.13 5.62
C ASP A 42 -3.22 -5.64 5.81
N SER A 43 -3.52 -6.41 4.76
CA SER A 43 -3.63 -7.87 4.90
C SER A 43 -2.28 -8.50 5.20
N ALA A 44 -2.25 -9.50 6.08
CA ALA A 44 -1.02 -10.21 6.40
C ALA A 44 -0.33 -10.81 5.15
N GLY A 45 -1.12 -11.26 4.16
CA GLY A 45 -0.59 -11.73 2.88
C GLY A 45 0.10 -10.65 2.07
N TRP A 46 -0.48 -9.44 2.00
CA TRP A 46 0.16 -8.29 1.36
C TRP A 46 1.42 -7.87 2.13
N LEU A 47 1.33 -7.68 3.44
CA LEU A 47 2.45 -7.18 4.26
C LEU A 47 3.67 -8.09 4.14
N ARG A 48 3.48 -9.42 4.26
CA ARG A 48 4.58 -10.41 4.11
C ARG A 48 5.17 -10.41 2.70
N ALA A 49 4.33 -10.42 1.67
CA ALA A 49 4.82 -10.40 0.30
C ALA A 49 5.55 -9.08 -0.03
N TRP A 50 5.07 -7.96 0.52
CA TRP A 50 5.67 -6.65 0.31
C TRP A 50 7.03 -6.53 1.00
N GLU A 51 7.27 -7.16 2.15
CA GLU A 51 8.59 -7.28 2.78
C GLU A 51 9.65 -7.88 1.84
N ASP A 52 9.27 -8.84 1.00
CA ASP A 52 10.20 -9.47 0.06
C ASP A 52 10.43 -8.64 -1.23
N ILE A 53 9.62 -7.60 -1.46
CA ILE A 53 9.74 -6.74 -2.64
C ILE A 53 10.74 -5.61 -2.36
N GLY A 54 11.83 -5.59 -3.13
CA GLY A 54 12.95 -4.65 -2.99
C GLY A 54 12.81 -3.32 -3.72
N ILE A 55 11.66 -3.06 -4.38
CA ILE A 55 11.44 -1.85 -5.19
C ILE A 55 11.52 -0.56 -4.36
N GLU A 56 11.20 -0.65 -3.06
CA GLU A 56 11.37 0.42 -2.10
C GLU A 56 12.67 0.18 -1.32
N LYS A 57 13.64 1.10 -1.40
CA LYS A 57 14.86 1.04 -0.58
C LYS A 57 14.53 1.44 0.86
N ARG A 58 13.88 0.53 1.58
CA ARG A 58 13.50 0.67 2.98
C ARG A 58 14.75 0.63 3.87
N SER A 59 14.91 1.65 4.72
CA SER A 59 15.95 1.65 5.75
C SER A 59 15.45 1.14 7.09
N ARG A 60 14.14 1.26 7.34
CA ARG A 60 13.49 0.77 8.55
C ARG A 60 12.02 0.47 8.27
N HIS A 61 11.48 -0.52 8.97
CA HIS A 61 10.05 -0.75 9.05
C HIS A 61 9.64 -1.17 10.45
N ALA A 62 8.36 -1.04 10.74
CA ALA A 62 7.73 -1.59 11.94
C ALA A 62 6.22 -1.74 11.72
N TYR A 63 5.57 -2.56 12.54
CA TYR A 63 4.13 -2.74 12.56
C TYR A 63 3.58 -2.21 13.87
N VAL A 64 2.76 -1.18 13.79
CA VAL A 64 1.94 -0.74 14.91
C VAL A 64 0.69 -1.59 14.89
N HIS A 65 0.39 -2.28 15.97
CA HIS A 65 -0.76 -3.19 16.02
C HIS A 65 -1.45 -3.17 17.37
N THR A 66 -2.72 -3.59 17.37
CA THR A 66 -3.51 -3.84 18.58
C THR A 66 -3.55 -5.33 18.89
N ASP A 67 -3.79 -5.68 20.15
CA ASP A 67 -4.02 -7.06 20.56
C ASP A 67 -5.40 -7.57 20.07
N PRO A 68 -5.59 -8.88 19.85
CA PRO A 68 -6.88 -9.44 19.43
C PRO A 68 -8.07 -9.09 20.32
N GLU A 69 -7.82 -8.85 21.61
CA GLU A 69 -8.81 -8.50 22.62
C GLU A 69 -9.16 -7.00 22.63
N HIS A 70 -8.49 -6.17 21.83
CA HIS A 70 -8.81 -4.76 21.69
C HIS A 70 -10.23 -4.57 21.11
N PRO A 71 -10.99 -3.53 21.51
CA PRO A 71 -12.34 -3.28 20.96
C PRO A 71 -12.40 -3.25 19.43
N ASP A 72 -11.35 -2.73 18.80
CA ASP A 72 -11.21 -2.66 17.33
C ASP A 72 -10.54 -3.92 16.71
N GLY A 73 -10.42 -5.00 17.48
CA GLY A 73 -9.80 -6.26 17.09
C GLY A 73 -8.29 -6.17 16.85
N ALA A 74 -7.72 -7.21 16.24
CA ALA A 74 -6.29 -7.31 15.89
C ALA A 74 -5.96 -6.47 14.63
N SER A 75 -5.98 -5.15 14.75
CA SER A 75 -5.71 -4.22 13.65
C SER A 75 -4.20 -3.94 13.52
N VAL A 76 -3.74 -3.59 12.33
CA VAL A 76 -2.33 -3.28 12.04
C VAL A 76 -2.18 -2.10 11.10
N LEU A 77 -1.13 -1.30 11.32
CA LEU A 77 -0.70 -0.21 10.46
C LEU A 77 0.82 -0.31 10.28
N PRO A 78 1.34 -0.61 9.08
CA PRO A 78 2.77 -0.64 8.85
C PRO A 78 3.34 0.78 8.80
N LEU A 79 4.57 0.93 9.30
CA LEU A 79 5.42 2.09 9.13
C LEU A 79 6.62 1.71 8.27
N TYR A 80 6.92 2.50 7.24
CA TYR A 80 8.09 2.31 6.38
C TYR A 80 8.88 3.60 6.26
N ALA A 81 10.17 3.58 6.57
CA ALA A 81 11.09 4.65 6.20
C ALA A 81 11.77 4.28 4.88
N VAL A 82 11.45 5.01 3.80
CA VAL A 82 11.90 4.70 2.44
C VAL A 82 12.87 5.77 1.93
N HIS A 83 14.01 5.35 1.40
CA HIS A 83 14.96 6.25 0.73
C HIS A 83 14.65 6.42 -0.75
N GLU A 84 14.12 5.38 -1.37
CA GLU A 84 13.71 5.37 -2.76
C GLU A 84 12.38 4.64 -2.86
N CYS A 85 11.43 5.28 -3.55
CA CYS A 85 10.13 4.72 -3.88
C CYS A 85 9.73 5.32 -5.23
N PRO A 86 9.66 4.53 -6.33
CA PRO A 86 9.28 5.05 -7.64
C PRO A 86 7.93 5.78 -7.62
N PHE A 87 7.01 5.32 -6.78
CA PHE A 87 5.70 5.91 -6.62
C PHE A 87 5.75 7.31 -5.99
N TRP A 88 6.60 7.51 -4.96
CA TRP A 88 6.80 8.82 -4.35
C TRP A 88 7.57 9.77 -5.27
N ASP A 89 8.63 9.28 -5.94
CA ASP A 89 9.39 10.06 -6.93
C ASP A 89 8.49 10.56 -8.07
N GLY A 90 7.57 9.72 -8.56
CA GLY A 90 6.56 10.12 -9.54
C GLY A 90 5.74 11.34 -9.09
N TYR A 91 5.29 11.35 -7.83
CA TYR A 91 4.56 12.51 -7.30
C TYR A 91 5.42 13.75 -7.12
N GLU A 92 6.62 13.60 -6.58
CA GLU A 92 7.53 14.73 -6.43
C GLU A 92 7.85 15.38 -7.78
N ARG A 93 8.01 14.58 -8.85
CA ARG A 93 8.20 15.06 -10.23
C ARG A 93 6.99 15.83 -10.75
N GLN A 94 5.77 15.31 -10.54
CA GLN A 94 4.55 15.98 -11.02
C GLN A 94 4.36 17.38 -10.45
N VAL A 95 4.84 17.61 -9.23
CA VAL A 95 4.70 18.91 -8.55
C VAL A 95 6.00 19.73 -8.51
N ASP A 96 7.06 19.27 -9.19
CA ASP A 96 8.38 19.91 -9.23
C ASP A 96 9.01 20.12 -7.83
N LEU A 97 8.91 19.11 -6.96
CA LEU A 97 9.42 19.11 -5.58
C LEU A 97 10.36 17.93 -5.27
N VAL A 98 11.05 17.39 -6.27
CA VAL A 98 11.99 16.26 -6.10
C VAL A 98 13.02 16.56 -5.02
N GLY A 99 13.13 15.65 -4.04
CA GLY A 99 14.08 15.76 -2.92
C GLY A 99 13.74 16.84 -1.88
N ARG A 100 12.54 17.44 -1.93
CA ARG A 100 12.15 18.53 -1.01
C ARG A 100 11.84 18.05 0.41
N PHE A 101 11.35 16.82 0.55
CA PHE A 101 10.65 16.32 1.74
C PHE A 101 11.55 15.51 2.71
N GLY A 102 12.87 15.73 2.67
CA GLY A 102 13.84 14.96 3.45
C GLY A 102 14.07 13.55 2.91
N ASN A 103 15.05 12.83 3.46
CA ASN A 103 15.38 11.47 3.02
C ASN A 103 15.95 10.66 4.21
N PRO A 104 15.25 9.61 4.71
CA PRO A 104 14.08 8.96 4.12
C PRO A 104 12.76 9.67 4.43
N VAL A 105 11.71 9.33 3.66
CA VAL A 105 10.31 9.69 3.96
C VAL A 105 9.66 8.55 4.74
N ILE A 106 8.92 8.86 5.80
CA ILE A 106 8.21 7.85 6.60
C ILE A 106 6.77 7.75 6.12
N PHE A 107 6.29 6.53 5.82
CA PHE A 107 4.91 6.26 5.44
C PHE A 107 4.19 5.47 6.53
N ALA A 108 2.97 5.87 6.87
CA ALA A 108 2.02 5.08 7.65
C ALA A 108 1.02 4.38 6.73
N GLY A 109 1.40 3.18 6.28
CA GLY A 109 0.78 2.45 5.18
C GLY A 109 1.76 2.18 4.04
N SER A 110 1.40 1.27 3.13
CA SER A 110 2.20 1.04 1.91
C SER A 110 2.19 2.30 1.03
N PRO A 111 3.32 2.73 0.43
CA PRO A 111 3.33 3.79 -0.57
C PRO A 111 2.41 3.49 -1.78
N TYR A 112 2.24 2.21 -2.11
CA TYR A 112 1.34 1.72 -3.17
C TYR A 112 -0.12 1.59 -2.71
N SER A 113 -0.43 1.89 -1.45
CA SER A 113 -1.81 1.84 -0.95
C SER A 113 -2.75 2.86 -1.59
N MET A 114 -2.26 3.73 -2.47
CA MET A 114 -3.04 4.74 -3.21
C MET A 114 -4.11 4.18 -4.16
N TYR A 115 -4.02 2.89 -4.52
CA TYR A 115 -5.08 2.21 -5.28
C TYR A 115 -6.16 1.59 -4.38
N GLY A 116 -5.99 1.62 -3.06
CA GLY A 116 -6.97 1.14 -2.08
C GLY A 116 -7.93 2.22 -1.61
N LYS A 117 -8.62 1.96 -0.51
CA LYS A 117 -9.22 2.98 0.34
C LYS A 117 -9.00 2.52 1.78
N ARG A 118 -8.28 3.31 2.57
CA ARG A 118 -8.15 3.05 4.00
C ARG A 118 -9.30 3.78 4.71
N GLY A 119 -10.24 3.00 5.24
CA GLY A 119 -11.39 3.51 5.99
C GLY A 119 -10.99 3.97 7.39
N HIS A 120 -11.87 3.70 8.35
CA HIS A 120 -11.57 3.85 9.78
C HIS A 120 -10.18 3.32 10.17
N VAL A 121 -9.45 4.10 10.96
CA VAL A 121 -8.18 3.73 11.59
C VAL A 121 -8.30 3.88 13.10
N PRO A 122 -8.19 2.79 13.88
CA PRO A 122 -8.28 2.86 15.33
C PRO A 122 -7.32 3.90 15.94
N ALA A 123 -7.81 4.68 16.90
CA ALA A 123 -7.03 5.77 17.51
C ALA A 123 -5.73 5.26 18.16
N ALA A 124 -5.71 4.01 18.66
CA ALA A 124 -4.51 3.37 19.18
C ALA A 124 -3.42 3.21 18.10
N LEU A 125 -3.80 2.83 16.87
CA LEU A 125 -2.87 2.73 15.75
C LEU A 125 -2.36 4.10 15.30
N VAL A 126 -3.24 5.11 15.26
CA VAL A 126 -2.83 6.48 14.93
C VAL A 126 -1.82 7.00 15.95
N ARG A 127 -2.10 6.83 17.26
CA ARG A 127 -1.17 7.21 18.34
C ARG A 127 0.18 6.51 18.19
N GLY A 128 0.18 5.20 18.01
CA GLY A 128 1.41 4.43 17.88
C GLY A 128 2.20 4.78 16.62
N ALA A 129 1.53 4.95 15.48
CA ALA A 129 2.17 5.32 14.24
C ALA A 129 2.78 6.72 14.30
N HIS A 130 2.03 7.69 14.83
CA HIS A 130 2.50 9.05 15.01
C HIS A 130 3.67 9.12 15.99
N ALA A 131 3.55 8.51 17.19
CA ALA A 131 4.61 8.51 18.19
C ALA A 131 5.90 7.88 17.66
N THR A 132 5.78 6.71 17.01
CA THR A 132 6.93 6.01 16.43
C THR A 132 7.58 6.80 15.30
N ALA A 133 6.79 7.39 14.39
CA ALA A 133 7.34 8.21 13.31
C ALA A 133 8.04 9.48 13.84
N MET A 134 7.47 10.15 14.84
CA MET A 134 8.11 11.31 15.46
C MET A 134 9.42 10.94 16.18
N GLU A 135 9.51 9.76 16.79
CA GLU A 135 10.76 9.23 17.34
C GLU A 135 11.81 9.04 16.23
N TRP A 136 11.43 8.47 15.09
CA TRP A 136 12.34 8.25 13.95
C TRP A 136 12.82 9.58 13.35
N ILE A 137 11.94 10.58 13.29
CA ILE A 137 12.30 11.95 12.86
C ILE A 137 13.25 12.59 13.87
N ALA A 138 12.96 12.51 15.16
CA ALA A 138 13.78 13.13 16.19
C ALA A 138 15.19 12.51 16.30
N SER A 139 15.32 11.22 15.96
CA SER A 139 16.58 10.46 16.06
C SER A 139 17.32 10.26 14.73
N GLY A 140 16.77 10.76 13.62
CA GLY A 140 17.26 10.46 12.28
C GLY A 140 17.11 11.61 11.28
N PRO A 141 17.42 11.37 9.99
CA PRO A 141 17.37 12.38 8.93
C PRO A 141 15.99 12.51 8.26
N ALA A 142 14.99 11.75 8.70
CA ALA A 142 13.63 11.87 8.19
C ALA A 142 12.99 13.18 8.68
N GLU A 143 12.18 13.83 7.85
CA GLU A 143 11.52 15.09 8.21
C GLU A 143 10.00 14.98 8.29
N LEU A 144 9.40 13.96 7.66
CA LEU A 144 7.97 13.90 7.40
C LEU A 144 7.40 12.50 7.59
N LEU A 145 6.20 12.48 8.17
CA LEU A 145 5.29 11.35 8.15
C LEU A 145 4.21 11.60 7.08
N VAL A 146 4.10 10.70 6.12
CA VAL A 146 3.08 10.67 5.08
C VAL A 146 2.05 9.60 5.41
N VAL A 147 0.77 9.99 5.38
CA VAL A 147 -0.35 9.07 5.59
C VAL A 147 -1.15 8.98 4.28
N PRO A 148 -0.92 7.94 3.46
CA PRO A 148 -1.53 7.84 2.14
C PRO A 148 -2.99 7.36 2.20
N ASN A 149 -3.78 7.92 1.29
CA ASN A 149 -5.03 7.34 0.77
C ASN A 149 -6.11 6.94 1.80
N LEU A 150 -6.40 7.89 2.68
CA LEU A 150 -7.50 7.82 3.64
C LEU A 150 -8.84 8.17 2.97
N THR A 151 -9.92 7.51 3.41
CA THR A 151 -11.29 8.01 3.20
C THR A 151 -11.57 9.21 4.10
N GLU A 152 -12.73 9.85 3.95
CA GLU A 152 -13.18 10.93 4.85
C GLU A 152 -13.17 10.50 6.34
N GLU A 153 -13.58 9.25 6.61
CA GLU A 153 -13.56 8.66 7.95
C GLU A 153 -12.13 8.53 8.49
N GLY A 154 -11.21 7.93 7.72
CA GLY A 154 -9.82 7.82 8.13
C GLY A 154 -9.13 9.18 8.33
N VAL A 155 -9.48 10.20 7.51
CA VAL A 155 -9.01 11.58 7.72
C VAL A 155 -9.49 12.12 9.07
N ALA A 156 -10.75 11.87 9.44
CA ALA A 156 -11.28 12.31 10.73
C ALA A 156 -10.53 11.65 11.91
N ASP A 157 -10.29 10.34 11.85
CA ASP A 157 -9.56 9.60 12.90
C ASP A 157 -8.15 10.18 13.13
N TRP A 158 -7.43 10.49 12.04
CA TRP A 158 -6.09 11.08 12.11
C TRP A 158 -6.11 12.50 12.67
N LEU A 159 -7.07 13.33 12.25
CA LEU A 159 -7.19 14.71 12.75
C LEU A 159 -7.56 14.75 14.23
N GLU A 160 -8.46 13.87 14.67
CA GLU A 160 -8.87 13.78 16.07
C GLU A 160 -7.69 13.34 16.96
N THR A 161 -6.89 12.40 16.49
CA THR A 161 -5.85 11.76 17.32
C THR A 161 -4.47 12.42 17.22
N ALA A 162 -4.00 12.70 16.01
CA ALA A 162 -2.66 13.26 15.76
C ALA A 162 -2.68 14.78 15.54
N GLY A 163 -3.86 15.37 15.32
CA GLY A 163 -4.02 16.79 15.04
C GLY A 163 -3.86 17.13 13.55
N PRO A 164 -3.92 18.43 13.21
CA PRO A 164 -3.85 18.87 11.81
C PRO A 164 -2.46 18.63 11.21
N PRO A 165 -2.37 18.16 9.95
CA PRO A 165 -1.08 18.00 9.29
C PRO A 165 -0.51 19.35 8.87
N VAL A 166 0.81 19.40 8.68
CA VAL A 166 1.51 20.57 8.13
C VAL A 166 1.17 20.84 6.66
N GLY A 167 0.59 19.86 5.96
CA GLY A 167 0.16 19.97 4.58
C GLY A 167 -0.78 18.85 4.18
N ARG A 168 -1.50 19.05 3.08
CA ARG A 168 -2.32 18.02 2.43
C ARG A 168 -1.98 18.02 0.95
N ILE A 169 -1.73 16.84 0.42
CA ILE A 169 -1.47 16.65 -1.01
C ILE A 169 -2.65 15.87 -1.57
N LEU A 170 -3.38 16.47 -2.49
CA LEU A 170 -4.42 15.78 -3.22
C LEU A 170 -3.76 15.11 -4.43
N LEU A 171 -3.51 13.82 -4.29
CA LEU A 171 -3.01 12.97 -5.35
C LEU A 171 -4.18 12.56 -6.27
N GLU A 172 -3.89 11.91 -7.40
CA GLU A 172 -4.86 11.61 -8.46
C GLU A 172 -6.22 11.05 -7.98
N ARG A 173 -7.23 11.12 -8.85
CA ARG A 173 -8.55 10.55 -8.56
C ARG A 173 -8.50 9.03 -8.58
N THR A 174 -8.56 8.41 -7.42
CA THR A 174 -8.87 6.97 -7.29
C THR A 174 -10.37 6.75 -7.55
N TYR A 175 -10.69 5.89 -8.51
CA TYR A 175 -12.06 5.51 -8.83
C TYR A 175 -12.45 4.23 -8.12
N SER A 176 -13.67 4.17 -7.58
CA SER A 176 -14.27 2.93 -7.09
C SER A 176 -15.71 2.85 -7.57
N CYS A 177 -16.22 1.63 -7.73
CA CYS A 177 -17.64 1.41 -7.94
C CYS A 177 -18.08 0.16 -7.18
N ASP A 178 -19.29 0.23 -6.61
CA ASP A 178 -19.90 -0.93 -5.99
C ASP A 178 -20.47 -1.85 -7.08
N LEU A 179 -19.89 -3.04 -7.16
CA LEU A 179 -20.35 -4.08 -8.07
C LEU A 179 -21.37 -4.95 -7.33
N ASP A 180 -22.56 -5.03 -7.91
CA ASP A 180 -23.52 -6.08 -7.57
C ASP A 180 -23.12 -7.30 -8.40
N LEU A 181 -22.55 -8.31 -7.74
CA LEU A 181 -22.01 -9.50 -8.40
C LEU A 181 -23.13 -10.40 -8.95
N ASP A 182 -24.34 -10.30 -8.41
CA ASP A 182 -25.50 -11.10 -8.83
C ASP A 182 -26.19 -10.48 -10.05
N ALA A 183 -26.14 -9.15 -10.16
CA ALA A 183 -26.74 -8.38 -11.23
C ALA A 183 -26.06 -8.59 -12.61
N GLY A 184 -24.79 -8.97 -12.63
CA GLY A 184 -24.01 -9.17 -13.85
C GLY A 184 -23.72 -7.88 -14.64
N PHE A 185 -22.98 -8.04 -15.74
CA PHE A 185 -22.44 -6.91 -16.53
C PHE A 185 -23.53 -6.00 -17.11
N ASP A 186 -24.56 -6.56 -17.72
CA ASP A 186 -25.59 -5.77 -18.40
C ASP A 186 -26.36 -4.88 -17.42
N GLN A 187 -26.70 -5.41 -16.24
CA GLN A 187 -27.37 -4.65 -15.19
C GLN A 187 -26.47 -3.55 -14.62
N HIS A 188 -25.16 -3.82 -14.45
CA HIS A 188 -24.20 -2.77 -14.11
C HIS A 188 -24.19 -1.65 -15.17
N MET A 189 -24.23 -2.00 -16.46
CA MET A 189 -24.24 -1.03 -17.56
C MET A 189 -25.52 -0.18 -17.63
N PHE A 190 -26.62 -0.58 -16.98
CA PHE A 190 -27.80 0.27 -16.81
C PHE A 190 -27.64 1.36 -15.74
N ARG A 191 -26.66 1.22 -14.83
CA ARG A 191 -26.35 2.21 -13.79
C ARG A 191 -25.49 3.37 -14.30
N VAL A 192 -24.82 3.19 -15.45
CA VAL A 192 -24.01 4.25 -16.07
C VAL A 192 -24.81 5.06 -17.10
N THR A 193 -24.31 6.26 -17.44
CA THR A 193 -24.97 7.13 -18.41
C THR A 193 -25.08 6.46 -19.79
N ASN A 194 -26.12 6.80 -20.55
CA ASN A 194 -26.31 6.26 -21.90
C ASN A 194 -25.11 6.52 -22.84
N LYS A 195 -24.41 7.64 -22.63
CA LYS A 195 -23.17 7.97 -23.37
C LYS A 195 -22.06 6.95 -23.07
N ILE A 196 -21.79 6.68 -21.79
CA ILE A 196 -20.77 5.70 -21.37
C ILE A 196 -21.14 4.30 -21.88
N ARG A 197 -22.41 3.91 -21.73
CA ARG A 197 -22.89 2.61 -22.20
C ARG A 197 -22.65 2.40 -23.71
N ARG A 198 -23.01 3.39 -24.54
CA ARG A 198 -22.75 3.33 -26.00
C ARG A 198 -21.25 3.31 -26.32
N ASP A 199 -20.43 4.01 -25.53
CA ASP A 199 -18.98 4.01 -25.70
C ASP A 199 -18.37 2.63 -25.43
N VAL A 200 -18.75 2.02 -24.30
CA VAL A 200 -18.32 0.67 -23.91
C VAL A 200 -18.75 -0.36 -24.95
N GLN A 201 -20.03 -0.35 -25.36
CA GLN A 201 -20.52 -1.26 -26.41
C GLN A 201 -19.76 -1.11 -27.73
N ARG A 202 -19.41 0.12 -28.12
CA ARG A 202 -18.60 0.37 -29.32
C ARG A 202 -17.18 -0.19 -29.19
N ARG A 203 -16.57 -0.07 -28.00
CA ARG A 203 -15.22 -0.60 -27.73
C ARG A 203 -15.21 -2.12 -27.70
N LEU A 204 -16.20 -2.75 -27.07
CA LEU A 204 -16.36 -4.21 -27.04
C LEU A 204 -16.47 -4.77 -28.46
N ARG A 205 -17.37 -4.23 -29.29
CA ARG A 205 -17.49 -4.68 -30.69
C ARG A 205 -16.17 -4.55 -31.47
N ARG A 206 -15.44 -3.45 -31.30
CA ARG A 206 -14.13 -3.27 -31.97
C ARG A 206 -13.05 -4.20 -31.44
N ALA A 207 -13.14 -4.59 -30.16
CA ALA A 207 -12.25 -5.57 -29.57
C ALA A 207 -12.54 -6.95 -30.20
N ASP A 208 -13.81 -7.33 -30.31
CA ASP A 208 -14.25 -8.58 -30.96
C ASP A 208 -13.82 -8.62 -32.44
N GLU A 209 -14.06 -7.54 -33.20
CA GLU A 209 -13.63 -7.39 -34.60
C GLU A 209 -12.10 -7.56 -34.79
N ARG A 210 -11.32 -7.31 -33.73
CA ARG A 210 -9.85 -7.43 -33.71
C ARG A 210 -9.35 -8.73 -33.10
N GLY A 211 -10.24 -9.64 -32.71
CA GLY A 211 -9.88 -10.89 -32.06
C GLY A 211 -9.26 -10.73 -30.67
N LEU A 212 -9.55 -9.62 -29.97
CA LEU A 212 -9.09 -9.42 -28.60
C LEU A 212 -9.76 -10.45 -27.69
N THR A 213 -8.96 -11.21 -26.96
CA THR A 213 -9.42 -12.07 -25.88
C THR A 213 -8.97 -11.52 -24.54
N ILE A 214 -9.78 -11.71 -23.50
CA ILE A 214 -9.44 -11.33 -22.13
C ILE A 214 -9.58 -12.57 -21.27
N ARG A 215 -8.57 -12.85 -20.45
CA ARG A 215 -8.59 -13.94 -19.47
C ARG A 215 -8.10 -13.46 -18.13
N MET A 216 -8.73 -14.00 -17.08
CA MET A 216 -8.24 -13.89 -15.71
C MET A 216 -7.30 -15.06 -15.47
N VAL A 217 -6.08 -14.77 -15.05
CA VAL A 217 -5.03 -15.77 -14.79
C VAL A 217 -4.65 -15.68 -13.32
N GLU A 218 -4.76 -16.78 -12.59
CA GLU A 218 -4.44 -16.78 -11.16
C GLU A 218 -2.94 -16.62 -10.92
N GLY A 219 -2.57 -16.08 -9.76
CA GLY A 219 -1.18 -15.76 -9.37
C GLY A 219 -0.13 -16.78 -9.82
N PRO A 220 -0.24 -18.07 -9.44
CA PRO A 220 0.73 -19.10 -9.80
C PRO A 220 0.98 -19.24 -11.31
N GLU A 221 -0.07 -19.18 -12.13
CA GLU A 221 0.02 -19.30 -13.59
C GLU A 221 0.44 -17.99 -14.25
N ALA A 222 0.09 -16.85 -13.65
CA ALA A 222 0.37 -15.53 -14.17
C ALA A 222 1.88 -15.18 -14.16
N HIS A 223 2.69 -15.88 -13.37
CA HIS A 223 4.15 -15.70 -13.37
C HIS A 223 4.75 -15.85 -14.78
N ALA A 224 4.25 -16.78 -15.59
CA ALA A 224 4.74 -17.00 -16.95
C ALA A 224 4.50 -15.81 -17.90
N LEU A 225 3.60 -14.89 -17.54
CA LEU A 225 3.25 -13.72 -18.34
C LEU A 225 4.03 -12.47 -17.96
N VAL A 226 4.73 -12.47 -16.82
CA VAL A 226 5.46 -11.29 -16.33
C VAL A 226 6.48 -10.73 -17.33
N PRO A 227 7.31 -11.54 -18.02
CA PRO A 227 8.25 -11.00 -19.00
C PRO A 227 7.59 -10.24 -20.16
N ALA A 228 6.35 -10.63 -20.53
CA ALA A 228 5.57 -9.93 -21.56
C ALA A 228 4.77 -8.76 -20.98
N ALA A 229 4.36 -8.83 -19.72
CA ALA A 229 3.58 -7.79 -19.05
C ALA A 229 4.44 -6.60 -18.59
N TYR A 230 5.66 -6.85 -18.15
CA TYR A 230 6.56 -5.82 -17.60
C TYR A 230 6.82 -4.64 -18.55
N PRO A 231 7.13 -4.85 -19.85
CA PRO A 231 7.26 -3.74 -20.78
C PRO A 231 5.99 -2.88 -20.89
N LEU A 232 4.80 -3.48 -20.78
CA LEU A 232 3.52 -2.75 -20.84
C LEU A 232 3.31 -1.84 -19.61
N THR A 233 3.83 -2.25 -18.44
CA THR A 233 3.76 -1.44 -17.22
C THR A 233 4.76 -0.29 -17.26
N VAL A 234 5.96 -0.51 -17.82
CA VAL A 234 6.98 0.53 -18.02
C VAL A 234 6.51 1.56 -19.04
N ASP A 235 6.00 1.13 -20.20
CA ASP A 235 5.46 1.99 -21.26
C ASP A 235 4.39 2.96 -20.75
N THR A 236 3.65 2.58 -19.71
CA THR A 236 2.61 3.43 -19.10
C THR A 236 3.23 4.49 -18.19
N SER A 237 4.30 4.16 -17.47
CA SER A 237 5.03 5.09 -16.61
C SER A 237 5.80 6.12 -17.44
N ASP A 238 6.50 5.65 -18.47
CA ASP A 238 7.29 6.50 -19.39
C ASP A 238 6.42 7.56 -20.08
N LYS A 239 5.19 7.21 -20.49
CA LYS A 239 4.25 8.16 -21.12
C LYS A 239 3.82 9.29 -20.20
N ASN A 240 4.01 9.15 -18.89
CA ASN A 240 3.66 10.14 -17.89
C ASN A 240 4.90 10.81 -17.27
N ASP A 241 6.09 10.60 -17.84
CA ASP A 241 7.38 11.04 -17.28
C ASP A 241 7.62 10.54 -15.84
N TRP A 242 7.09 9.34 -15.53
CA TRP A 242 7.22 8.68 -14.24
C TRP A 242 8.30 7.59 -14.30
N PRO A 243 9.01 7.34 -13.19
CA PRO A 243 9.87 6.16 -13.10
C PRO A 243 9.02 4.89 -13.23
N ALA A 244 9.64 3.79 -13.66
CA ALA A 244 9.00 2.48 -13.67
C ALA A 244 8.48 2.14 -12.26
N LEU A 245 7.15 2.07 -12.12
CA LEU A 245 6.52 1.86 -10.82
C LEU A 245 6.77 0.48 -10.23
N PHE A 246 7.14 -0.48 -11.06
CA PHE A 246 7.45 -1.85 -10.67
C PHE A 246 8.63 -2.33 -11.51
N ASP A 247 9.47 -3.20 -10.95
CA ASP A 247 10.38 -4.08 -11.69
C ASP A 247 9.76 -5.49 -11.81
N GLU A 248 10.40 -6.38 -12.58
CA GLU A 248 9.90 -7.75 -12.76
C GLU A 248 9.77 -8.51 -11.43
N ASP A 249 10.71 -8.31 -10.51
CA ASP A 249 10.70 -8.96 -9.20
C ASP A 249 9.51 -8.51 -8.34
N ALA A 250 9.16 -7.22 -8.38
CA ALA A 250 7.97 -6.67 -7.75
C ALA A 250 6.69 -7.23 -8.37
N LEU A 251 6.63 -7.36 -9.70
CA LEU A 251 5.49 -7.98 -10.37
C LEU A 251 5.32 -9.44 -9.96
N HIS A 252 6.42 -10.21 -9.90
CA HIS A 252 6.40 -11.58 -9.38
C HIS A 252 6.02 -11.64 -7.90
N GLY A 253 6.53 -10.75 -7.07
CA GLY A 253 6.19 -10.66 -5.65
C GLY A 253 4.70 -10.39 -5.43
N MET A 254 4.12 -9.47 -6.20
CA MET A 254 2.69 -9.18 -6.17
C MET A 254 1.84 -10.40 -6.51
N LEU A 255 2.25 -11.24 -7.47
CA LEU A 255 1.51 -12.47 -7.82
C LEU A 255 1.53 -13.54 -6.74
N ARG A 256 2.39 -13.42 -5.72
CA ARG A 256 2.42 -14.31 -4.54
C ARG A 256 1.42 -13.88 -3.46
N VAL A 257 0.86 -12.67 -3.55
CA VAL A 257 -0.16 -12.21 -2.60
C VAL A 257 -1.42 -13.09 -2.74
N PRO A 258 -2.00 -13.58 -1.64
CA PRO A 258 -3.25 -14.36 -1.70
C PRO A 258 -4.36 -13.61 -2.44
N GLY A 259 -4.98 -14.28 -3.42
CA GLY A 259 -6.03 -13.69 -4.26
C GLY A 259 -5.52 -12.83 -5.42
N ALA A 260 -4.21 -12.78 -5.66
CA ALA A 260 -3.63 -12.12 -6.82
C ALA A 260 -4.03 -12.81 -8.14
N MET A 261 -4.30 -11.98 -9.14
CA MET A 261 -4.66 -12.38 -10.49
C MET A 261 -4.05 -11.38 -11.49
N MET A 262 -3.88 -11.83 -12.73
CA MET A 262 -3.60 -10.97 -13.88
C MET A 262 -4.79 -11.01 -14.84
N VAL A 263 -5.30 -9.85 -15.21
CA VAL A 263 -6.19 -9.69 -16.37
C VAL A 263 -5.30 -9.56 -17.60
N ALA A 264 -5.20 -10.63 -18.38
CA ALA A 264 -4.40 -10.67 -19.59
C ALA A 264 -5.28 -10.43 -20.82
N ALA A 265 -4.92 -9.43 -21.62
CA ALA A 265 -5.58 -9.11 -22.89
C ALA A 265 -4.66 -9.51 -24.05
N GLU A 266 -5.15 -10.35 -24.95
CA GLU A 266 -4.34 -10.97 -26.02
C GLU A 266 -4.96 -10.76 -27.40
N VAL A 267 -4.11 -10.58 -28.41
CA VAL A 267 -4.49 -10.59 -29.83
C VAL A 267 -3.48 -11.49 -30.56
N ASP A 268 -3.97 -12.45 -31.33
CA ASP A 268 -3.14 -13.42 -32.07
C ASP A 268 -2.09 -14.13 -31.19
N GLY A 269 -2.45 -14.45 -29.95
CA GLY A 269 -1.57 -15.10 -28.97
C GLY A 269 -0.50 -14.20 -28.36
N ARG A 270 -0.52 -12.89 -28.65
CA ARG A 270 0.39 -11.90 -28.07
C ARG A 270 -0.32 -11.08 -27.00
N LEU A 271 0.32 -10.93 -25.83
CA LEU A 271 -0.14 -10.03 -24.79
C LEU A 271 -0.08 -8.57 -25.27
N VAL A 272 -1.21 -7.86 -25.21
CA VAL A 272 -1.34 -6.45 -25.60
C VAL A 272 -1.82 -5.55 -24.45
N GLY A 273 -2.21 -6.15 -23.33
CA GLY A 273 -2.58 -5.44 -22.11
C GLY A 273 -2.52 -6.38 -20.92
N ALA A 274 -2.11 -5.86 -19.76
CA ALA A 274 -2.06 -6.59 -18.51
C ALA A 274 -2.50 -5.68 -17.36
N PHE A 275 -3.35 -6.19 -16.47
CA PHE A 275 -3.70 -5.54 -15.21
C PHE A 275 -3.49 -6.52 -14.07
N PHE A 276 -2.79 -6.10 -13.02
CA PHE A 276 -2.68 -6.85 -11.79
C PHE A 276 -3.91 -6.54 -10.92
N ALA A 277 -4.56 -7.57 -10.42
CA ALA A 277 -5.79 -7.47 -9.63
C ALA A 277 -5.69 -8.36 -8.39
N PHE A 278 -6.38 -7.97 -7.33
CA PHE A 278 -6.39 -8.71 -6.07
C PHE A 278 -7.83 -8.89 -5.62
N ARG A 279 -8.24 -10.14 -5.44
CA ARG A 279 -9.52 -10.45 -4.82
C ARG A 279 -9.34 -10.51 -3.30
N ARG A 280 -10.13 -9.72 -2.58
CA ARG A 280 -10.14 -9.68 -1.12
C ARG A 280 -11.58 -9.70 -0.61
N GLY A 281 -11.79 -10.39 0.51
CA GLY A 281 -13.11 -10.65 1.09
C GLY A 281 -13.46 -12.13 0.96
N SER A 282 -14.53 -12.56 1.62
CA SER A 282 -15.00 -13.93 1.55
C SER A 282 -15.54 -14.25 0.16
N GLY A 283 -14.67 -14.82 -0.69
CA GLY A 283 -15.08 -15.78 -1.69
C GLY A 283 -15.35 -17.10 -0.98
N GLY A 284 -16.56 -17.20 -0.43
CA GLY A 284 -17.22 -18.40 0.06
C GLY A 284 -18.69 -18.28 -0.33
#